data_AF-X0YC90-F1
#
_entry.id   AF-X0YC90-F1
#
_cell.length_a   1.000
_cell.length_b   1.000
_cell.length_c   1.000
_cell.angle_alpha   90.00
_cell.angle_beta   90.00
_cell.angle_gamma   90.00
#
_symmetry.space_group_name_H-M   'P 1'
#
loop_
_entity.id
_entity.type
_entity.pdbx_description
1 polymer ?
#
loop_
_entity_poly.entity_id
_entity_poly.type
_entity_poly.pdbx_seq_one_letter_code
_entity_poly.pdbx_strand_id
1 'polypeptide(L)'
;IRLEQFTEAEALAVECHAGNRSRYGPEHAETIDATNLLIQLYTAWHEVKPDQGYDAEAADWRAKLPAPEQASSLIKLGMRLLEDGRHAEAEGPLGECLEIRQEALPEGHWLIFNTMSVLGESLAGQDKFAEAEPLLLEGYEEMKDHPEAPDERKGEALERIVALYEAWHEADPDQGYDAKAGEWRTNLEQWQATTRPATTESAASHSGSSDGG
;
A
#
# COMPACT_ATOMS: atom_id res chain seq x y z
N ILE A 1 5.35 -0.08 24.85
CA ILE A 1 5.24 -1.52 25.19
C ILE A 1 6.54 -1.92 25.88
N ARG A 2 6.50 -2.65 27.00
CA ARG A 2 7.72 -3.07 27.73
C ARG A 2 8.32 -4.31 27.04
N LEU A 3 9.65 -4.47 27.07
CA LEU A 3 10.33 -5.61 26.43
C LEU A 3 9.84 -6.97 26.90
N GLU A 4 9.46 -7.09 28.17
CA GLU A 4 8.87 -8.30 28.74
C GLU A 4 7.55 -8.70 28.05
N GLN A 5 6.79 -7.72 27.56
CA GLN A 5 5.52 -7.96 26.85
C GLN A 5 5.76 -8.50 25.43
N PHE A 6 6.86 -8.10 24.78
CA PHE A 6 7.22 -8.64 23.46
C PHE A 6 7.60 -10.12 23.55
N THR A 7 8.44 -10.48 24.52
CA THR A 7 8.88 -11.89 24.71
C THR A 7 7.74 -12.81 25.13
N GLU A 8 6.81 -12.33 25.98
CA GLU A 8 5.64 -13.13 26.37
C GLU A 8 4.67 -13.30 25.18
N ALA A 9 4.42 -12.23 24.43
CA ALA A 9 3.59 -12.29 23.23
C ALA A 9 4.19 -13.22 22.15
N GLU A 10 5.51 -13.21 21.98
CA GLU A 10 6.23 -14.07 21.05
C GLU A 10 6.00 -15.55 21.41
N ALA A 11 6.25 -15.93 22.65
CA ALA A 11 6.09 -17.32 23.11
C ALA A 11 4.67 -17.84 22.85
N LEU A 12 3.65 -17.05 23.21
CA LEU A 12 2.25 -17.40 23.00
C LEU A 12 1.89 -17.49 21.51
N ALA A 13 2.36 -16.55 20.70
CA ALA A 13 2.06 -16.54 19.26
C ALA A 13 2.75 -17.68 18.51
N VAL A 14 3.99 -18.05 18.87
CA VAL A 14 4.70 -19.20 18.32
C VAL A 14 4.00 -20.52 18.69
N GLU A 15 3.58 -20.68 19.95
CA GLU A 15 2.82 -21.85 20.39
C GLU A 15 1.47 -21.96 19.65
N CYS A 16 0.75 -20.84 19.53
CA CYS A 16 -0.50 -20.75 18.79
C CYS A 16 -0.32 -21.15 17.32
N HIS A 17 0.68 -20.59 16.63
CA HIS A 17 1.01 -20.95 15.25
C HIS A 17 1.30 -22.45 15.12
N ALA A 18 2.15 -23.01 15.99
CA ALA A 18 2.51 -24.42 15.94
C ALA A 18 1.29 -25.34 16.16
N GLY A 19 0.44 -25.01 17.13
CA GLY A 19 -0.79 -25.74 17.41
C GLY A 19 -1.79 -25.69 16.25
N ASN A 20 -2.06 -24.50 15.72
CA ASN A 20 -2.97 -24.30 14.60
C ASN A 20 -2.46 -25.00 13.34
N ARG A 21 -1.16 -24.86 13.02
CA ARG A 21 -0.53 -25.52 11.88
C ARG A 21 -0.62 -27.05 11.99
N SER A 22 -0.39 -27.62 13.18
CA SER A 22 -0.48 -29.06 13.39
C SER A 22 -1.91 -29.58 13.29
N ARG A 23 -2.90 -28.79 13.73
CA ARG A 23 -4.29 -29.21 13.81
C ARG A 23 -5.06 -29.02 12.50
N TYR A 24 -4.80 -27.92 11.82
CA TYR A 24 -5.59 -27.45 10.68
C TYR A 24 -4.80 -27.34 9.39
N GLY A 25 -3.46 -27.34 9.45
CA GLY A 25 -2.58 -27.15 8.29
C GLY A 25 -2.13 -25.69 8.09
N PRO A 26 -1.19 -25.45 7.16
CA PRO A 26 -0.57 -24.14 6.96
C PRO A 26 -1.50 -23.10 6.32
N GLU A 27 -2.46 -23.52 5.50
CA GLU A 27 -3.37 -22.62 4.76
C GLU A 27 -4.65 -22.29 5.53
N HIS A 28 -4.85 -22.87 6.72
CA HIS A 28 -6.04 -22.60 7.51
C HIS A 28 -6.01 -21.18 8.09
N ALA A 29 -7.17 -20.51 8.13
CA ALA A 29 -7.32 -19.13 8.61
C ALA A 29 -6.66 -18.90 9.98
N GLU A 30 -6.90 -19.76 10.95
CA GLU A 30 -6.27 -19.69 12.28
C GLU A 30 -4.73 -19.77 12.26
N THR A 31 -4.15 -20.49 11.30
CA THR A 31 -2.69 -20.57 11.13
C THR A 31 -2.15 -19.30 10.49
N ILE A 32 -2.88 -18.77 9.50
CA ILE A 32 -2.58 -17.49 8.84
C ILE A 32 -2.65 -16.34 9.84
N ASP A 33 -3.69 -16.29 10.67
CA ASP A 33 -3.88 -15.25 11.69
C ASP A 33 -2.77 -15.27 12.74
N ALA A 34 -2.38 -16.45 13.22
CA ALA A 34 -1.24 -16.59 14.14
C ALA A 34 0.08 -16.16 13.47
N THR A 35 0.25 -16.43 12.17
CA THR A 35 1.43 -15.98 11.40
C THR A 35 1.44 -14.45 11.26
N ASN A 36 0.30 -13.86 10.92
CA ASN A 36 0.15 -12.40 10.82
C ASN A 36 0.39 -11.70 12.15
N LEU A 37 0.03 -12.32 13.28
CA LEU A 37 0.33 -11.80 14.61
C LEU A 37 1.85 -11.77 14.86
N LEU A 38 2.57 -12.83 14.49
CA LEU A 38 4.03 -12.88 14.61
C LEU A 38 4.70 -11.81 13.74
N ILE A 39 4.26 -11.64 12.49
CA ILE A 39 4.78 -10.58 11.60
C ILE A 39 4.58 -9.19 12.22
N GLN A 40 3.37 -8.91 12.73
CA GLN A 40 3.07 -7.64 13.39
C GLN A 40 3.92 -7.43 14.65
N LEU A 41 4.06 -8.48 15.47
CA LEU A 41 4.87 -8.44 16.68
C LEU A 41 6.33 -8.08 16.37
N TYR A 42 6.94 -8.79 15.42
CA TYR A 42 8.34 -8.57 15.04
C TYR A 42 8.55 -7.22 14.35
N THR A 43 7.60 -6.77 13.52
CA THR A 43 7.64 -5.43 12.90
C THR A 43 7.62 -4.33 13.98
N ALA A 44 6.68 -4.42 14.94
CA ALA A 44 6.59 -3.48 16.05
C ALA A 44 7.83 -3.55 16.97
N TRP A 45 8.43 -4.74 17.10
CA TRP A 45 9.65 -4.90 17.88
C TRP A 45 10.85 -4.23 17.20
N HIS A 46 10.99 -4.39 15.89
CA HIS A 46 12.00 -3.69 15.08
C HIS A 46 11.86 -2.17 15.20
N GLU A 47 10.64 -1.62 15.16
CA GLU A 47 10.41 -0.18 15.32
C GLU A 47 10.92 0.37 16.66
N VAL A 48 10.76 -0.39 17.75
CA VAL A 48 11.22 0.02 19.08
C VAL A 48 12.72 -0.28 19.29
N LYS A 49 13.25 -1.26 18.57
CA LYS A 49 14.63 -1.75 18.67
C LYS A 49 15.17 -2.14 17.29
N PRO A 50 15.58 -1.15 16.48
CA PRO A 50 16.19 -1.42 15.19
C PRO A 50 17.52 -2.15 15.36
N ASP A 51 18.01 -2.75 14.27
CA ASP A 51 19.30 -3.44 14.17
C ASP A 51 19.45 -4.68 15.09
N GLN A 52 18.35 -5.25 15.56
CA GLN A 52 18.34 -6.48 16.38
C GLN A 52 17.92 -7.73 15.59
N GLY A 53 17.66 -7.60 14.28
CA GLY A 53 17.26 -8.71 13.40
C GLY A 53 15.75 -9.02 13.41
N TYR A 54 14.93 -8.23 14.11
CA TYR A 54 13.48 -8.45 14.15
C TYR A 54 12.78 -8.22 12.79
N ASP A 55 13.36 -7.41 11.92
CA ASP A 55 12.98 -7.26 10.52
C ASP A 55 13.17 -8.57 9.73
N ALA A 56 14.31 -9.24 9.92
CA ALA A 56 14.57 -10.54 9.32
C ALA A 56 13.59 -11.61 9.85
N GLU A 57 13.30 -11.62 11.15
CA GLU A 57 12.28 -12.52 11.71
C GLU A 57 10.88 -12.23 11.14
N ALA A 58 10.50 -10.96 10.99
CA ALA A 58 9.25 -10.60 10.34
C ALA A 58 9.19 -11.10 8.89
N ALA A 59 10.30 -11.03 8.15
CA ALA A 59 10.41 -11.57 6.80
C ALA A 59 10.30 -13.11 6.76
N ASP A 60 10.98 -13.81 7.67
CA ASP A 60 10.92 -15.27 7.80
C ASP A 60 9.51 -15.77 8.14
N TRP A 61 8.76 -15.03 8.97
CA TRP A 61 7.35 -15.34 9.21
C TRP A 61 6.47 -15.03 8.00
N ARG A 62 6.76 -13.95 7.26
CA ARG A 62 6.02 -13.60 6.04
C ARG A 62 6.19 -14.64 4.93
N ALA A 63 7.38 -15.22 4.79
CA ALA A 63 7.65 -16.31 3.84
C ALA A 63 6.91 -17.63 4.16
N LYS A 64 6.27 -17.74 5.32
CA LYS A 64 5.45 -18.90 5.71
C LYS A 64 3.97 -18.75 5.34
N LEU A 65 3.55 -17.55 4.91
CA LEU A 65 2.19 -17.31 4.44
C LEU A 65 1.97 -17.94 3.06
N PRO A 66 0.74 -18.35 2.71
CA PRO A 66 0.42 -18.65 1.32
C PRO A 66 0.55 -17.41 0.44
N ALA A 67 0.76 -17.61 -0.86
CA ALA A 67 1.12 -16.54 -1.80
C ALA A 67 0.19 -15.30 -1.76
N PRO A 68 -1.15 -15.43 -1.77
CA PRO A 68 -2.04 -14.26 -1.70
C PRO A 68 -1.88 -13.43 -0.41
N GLU A 69 -1.72 -14.10 0.73
CA GLU A 69 -1.51 -13.49 2.04
C GLU A 69 -0.11 -12.89 2.16
N GLN A 70 0.92 -13.56 1.62
CA GLN A 70 2.29 -13.04 1.55
C GLN A 70 2.33 -11.73 0.76
N ALA A 71 1.79 -11.70 -0.46
CA ALA A 71 1.69 -10.50 -1.27
C ALA A 71 0.93 -9.38 -0.57
N SER A 72 -0.18 -9.70 0.11
CA SER A 72 -0.97 -8.74 0.88
C SER A 72 -0.22 -8.18 2.10
N SER A 73 0.67 -8.96 2.71
CA SER A 73 1.52 -8.52 3.80
C SER A 73 2.67 -7.62 3.30
N LEU A 74 3.27 -7.96 2.15
CA LEU A 74 4.34 -7.19 1.52
C LEU A 74 3.88 -5.81 1.04
N ILE A 75 2.74 -5.70 0.36
CA ILE A 75 2.22 -4.40 -0.11
C ILE A 75 1.95 -3.45 1.06
N LYS A 76 1.44 -3.99 2.19
CA LYS A 76 1.20 -3.19 3.40
C LYS A 76 2.50 -2.71 4.04
N LEU A 77 3.53 -3.56 4.07
CA LEU A 77 4.86 -3.16 4.53
C LEU A 77 5.43 -2.05 3.62
N GLY A 78 5.38 -2.24 2.31
CA GLY A 78 5.84 -1.25 1.34
C GLY A 78 5.14 0.09 1.49
N MET A 79 3.80 0.10 1.54
CA MET A 79 3.02 1.33 1.75
C MET A 79 3.37 2.04 3.06
N ARG A 80 3.53 1.30 4.17
CA ARG A 80 3.93 1.89 5.45
C ARG A 80 5.33 2.51 5.38
N LEU A 81 6.27 1.85 4.71
CA LEU A 81 7.60 2.39 4.50
C LEU A 81 7.57 3.67 3.67
N LEU A 82 6.68 3.76 2.68
CA LEU A 82 6.47 4.99 1.88
C LEU A 82 5.86 6.12 2.73
N GLU A 83 4.87 5.82 3.57
CA GLU A 83 4.30 6.79 4.54
C GLU A 83 5.36 7.35 5.50
N ASP A 84 6.35 6.53 5.87
CA ASP A 84 7.49 6.93 6.70
C ASP A 84 8.63 7.63 5.91
N GLY A 85 8.48 7.80 4.58
CA GLY A 85 9.50 8.39 3.70
C GLY A 85 10.70 7.47 3.42
N ARG A 86 10.61 6.19 3.79
CA ARG A 86 11.68 5.18 3.64
C ARG A 86 11.62 4.51 2.25
N HIS A 87 11.71 5.33 1.22
CA HIS A 87 11.49 4.91 -0.18
C HIS A 87 12.40 3.77 -0.63
N ALA A 88 13.69 3.79 -0.28
CA ALA A 88 14.65 2.75 -0.64
C ALA A 88 14.36 1.40 0.03
N GLU A 89 13.82 1.40 1.24
CA GLU A 89 13.49 0.19 1.97
C GLU A 89 12.18 -0.44 1.49
N ALA A 90 11.29 0.36 0.88
CA ALA A 90 10.05 -0.11 0.29
C ALA A 90 10.25 -0.90 -1.01
N GLU A 91 11.31 -0.63 -1.78
CA GLU A 91 11.54 -1.21 -3.11
C GLU A 91 11.58 -2.74 -3.08
N GLY A 92 12.30 -3.34 -2.13
CA GLY A 92 12.43 -4.79 -1.99
C GLY A 92 11.08 -5.49 -1.76
N PRO A 93 10.34 -5.17 -0.67
CA PRO A 93 9.03 -5.76 -0.41
C PRO A 93 8.01 -5.54 -1.53
N LEU A 94 8.03 -4.37 -2.20
CA LEU A 94 7.13 -4.08 -3.32
C LEU A 94 7.47 -4.89 -4.57
N GLY A 95 8.77 -5.07 -4.85
CA GLY A 95 9.25 -5.96 -5.93
C GLY A 95 8.82 -7.41 -5.70
N GLU A 96 9.06 -7.95 -4.50
CA GLU A 96 8.64 -9.32 -4.14
C GLU A 96 7.10 -9.46 -4.21
N CYS A 97 6.34 -8.43 -3.80
CA CYS A 97 4.88 -8.42 -3.93
C CYS A 97 4.44 -8.54 -5.39
N LEU A 98 5.10 -7.81 -6.29
CA LEU A 98 4.79 -7.80 -7.72
C LEU A 98 5.05 -9.18 -8.34
N GLU A 99 6.20 -9.78 -8.05
CA GLU A 99 6.56 -11.12 -8.51
C GLU A 99 5.51 -12.16 -8.07
N ILE A 100 5.17 -12.18 -6.79
CA ILE A 100 4.17 -13.13 -6.26
C ILE A 100 2.79 -12.92 -6.93
N ARG A 101 2.37 -11.66 -7.13
CA ARG A 101 1.09 -11.36 -7.78
C ARG A 101 1.09 -11.77 -9.25
N GLN A 102 2.20 -11.58 -9.97
CA GLN A 102 2.34 -12.01 -11.36
C GLN A 102 2.32 -13.54 -11.51
N GLU A 103 2.86 -14.28 -10.55
CA GLU A 103 2.82 -15.75 -10.56
C GLU A 103 1.47 -16.32 -10.12
N ALA A 104 0.82 -15.71 -9.14
CA ALA A 104 -0.37 -16.25 -8.50
C ALA A 104 -1.71 -15.80 -9.12
N LEU A 105 -1.73 -14.66 -9.83
CA LEU A 105 -2.95 -14.07 -10.39
C LEU A 105 -2.97 -14.15 -11.92
N PRO A 106 -4.17 -14.16 -12.55
CA PRO A 106 -4.27 -14.03 -13.99
C PRO A 106 -3.60 -12.74 -14.49
N GLU A 107 -3.03 -12.80 -15.69
CA GLU A 107 -2.58 -11.62 -16.42
C GLU A 107 -3.72 -10.60 -16.51
N GLY A 108 -3.41 -9.32 -16.24
CA GLY A 108 -4.41 -8.25 -16.21
C GLY A 108 -5.13 -8.06 -14.88
N HIS A 109 -4.85 -8.86 -13.85
CA HIS A 109 -5.49 -8.66 -12.55
C HIS A 109 -5.05 -7.32 -11.91
N TRP A 110 -6.01 -6.46 -11.54
CA TRP A 110 -5.74 -5.08 -11.09
C TRP A 110 -4.73 -4.94 -9.95
N LEU A 111 -4.64 -5.92 -9.04
CA LEU A 111 -3.63 -5.94 -7.97
C LEU A 111 -2.19 -5.90 -8.50
N ILE A 112 -1.91 -6.44 -9.70
CA ILE A 112 -0.59 -6.35 -10.34
C ILE A 112 -0.28 -4.89 -10.64
N PHE A 113 -1.19 -4.20 -11.33
CA PHE A 113 -1.05 -2.80 -11.72
C PHE A 113 -1.02 -1.84 -10.52
N ASN A 114 -1.79 -2.13 -9.47
CA ASN A 114 -1.70 -1.41 -8.21
C ASN A 114 -0.30 -1.54 -7.59
N THR A 115 0.29 -2.74 -7.60
CA THR A 115 1.65 -2.96 -7.08
C THR A 115 2.69 -2.20 -7.90
N MET A 116 2.56 -2.22 -9.24
CA MET A 116 3.43 -1.45 -10.12
C MET A 116 3.38 0.04 -9.79
N SER A 117 2.18 0.59 -9.59
CA SER A 117 2.01 2.00 -9.20
C SER A 117 2.69 2.32 -7.86
N VAL A 118 2.55 1.47 -6.84
CA VAL A 118 3.19 1.67 -5.53
C VAL A 118 4.71 1.48 -5.60
N LEU A 119 5.20 0.53 -6.40
CA LEU A 119 6.64 0.37 -6.66
C LEU A 119 7.22 1.59 -7.40
N GLY A 120 6.48 2.16 -8.35
CA GLY A 120 6.86 3.39 -9.02
C GLY A 120 6.98 4.58 -8.06
N GLU A 121 6.10 4.71 -7.07
CA GLU A 121 6.23 5.71 -5.98
C GLU A 121 7.53 5.51 -5.18
N SER A 122 7.87 4.26 -4.85
CA SER A 122 9.13 3.92 -4.18
C SER A 122 10.36 4.33 -4.98
N LEU A 123 10.34 4.17 -6.30
CA LEU A 123 11.46 4.57 -7.16
C LEU A 123 11.51 6.10 -7.33
N ALA A 124 10.35 6.76 -7.47
CA ALA A 124 10.28 8.22 -7.60
C ALA A 124 10.84 8.92 -6.35
N GLY A 125 10.53 8.42 -5.15
CA GLY A 125 11.09 8.93 -3.90
C GLY A 125 12.59 8.66 -3.69
N GLN A 126 13.22 7.92 -4.61
CA GLN A 126 14.68 7.73 -4.68
C GLN A 126 15.32 8.53 -5.82
N ASP A 127 14.60 9.47 -6.41
CA ASP A 127 14.98 10.23 -7.61
C ASP A 127 15.23 9.35 -8.86
N LYS A 128 14.79 8.08 -8.86
CA LYS A 128 14.87 7.16 -9.99
C LYS A 128 13.71 7.38 -10.97
N PHE A 129 13.50 8.63 -11.39
CA PHE A 129 12.29 9.03 -12.11
C PHE A 129 12.06 8.29 -13.43
N ALA A 130 13.13 8.04 -14.20
CA ALA A 130 13.04 7.33 -15.46
C ALA A 130 12.62 5.85 -15.32
N GLU A 131 12.90 5.24 -14.17
CA GLU A 131 12.47 3.86 -13.86
C GLU A 131 11.04 3.86 -13.27
N ALA A 132 10.67 4.92 -12.53
CA ALA A 132 9.36 5.10 -11.94
C ALA A 132 8.25 5.40 -12.97
N GLU A 133 8.53 6.27 -13.96
CA GLU A 133 7.57 6.74 -14.97
C GLU A 133 6.81 5.60 -15.66
N PRO A 134 7.47 4.58 -16.26
CA PRO A 134 6.73 3.51 -16.94
C PRO A 134 5.82 2.72 -15.98
N LEU A 135 6.27 2.41 -14.76
CA LEU A 135 5.48 1.66 -13.78
C LEU A 135 4.23 2.43 -13.33
N LEU A 136 4.37 3.74 -13.11
CA LEU A 136 3.28 4.60 -12.69
C LEU A 136 2.25 4.78 -13.81
N LEU A 137 2.73 5.06 -15.04
CA LEU A 137 1.85 5.26 -16.20
C LEU A 137 1.10 3.98 -16.59
N GLU A 138 1.81 2.85 -16.71
CA GLU A 138 1.19 1.56 -17.04
C GLU A 138 0.24 1.10 -15.93
N GLY A 139 0.67 1.24 -14.66
CA GLY A 139 -0.17 0.91 -13.51
C GLY A 139 -1.50 1.68 -13.51
N TYR A 140 -1.47 2.99 -13.79
CA TYR A 140 -2.71 3.77 -13.91
C TYR A 140 -3.52 3.42 -15.16
N GLU A 141 -2.88 3.34 -16.32
CA GLU A 141 -3.55 3.11 -17.61
C GLU A 141 -4.36 1.80 -17.60
N GLU A 142 -3.79 0.74 -17.02
CA GLU A 142 -4.45 -0.55 -16.90
C GLU A 142 -5.53 -0.57 -15.80
N MET A 143 -5.40 0.25 -14.75
CA MET A 143 -6.41 0.33 -13.69
C MET A 143 -7.59 1.25 -14.01
N LYS A 144 -7.42 2.30 -14.80
CA LYS A 144 -8.40 3.40 -14.92
C LYS A 144 -9.80 2.90 -15.29
N ASP A 145 -9.88 1.96 -16.24
CA ASP A 145 -11.12 1.37 -16.73
C ASP A 145 -11.36 -0.06 -16.20
N HIS A 146 -10.49 -0.57 -15.32
CA HIS A 146 -10.64 -1.91 -14.77
C HIS A 146 -11.84 -1.94 -13.80
N PRO A 147 -12.81 -2.86 -13.99
CA PRO A 147 -14.07 -2.87 -13.24
C PRO A 147 -13.90 -3.26 -11.78
N GLU A 148 -12.90 -4.09 -11.47
CA GLU A 148 -12.62 -4.54 -10.10
C GLU A 148 -11.60 -3.66 -9.37
N ALA A 149 -10.96 -2.71 -10.07
CA ALA A 149 -10.02 -1.80 -9.43
C ALA A 149 -10.81 -0.78 -8.59
N PRO A 150 -10.54 -0.65 -7.29
CA PRO A 150 -11.23 0.32 -6.46
C PRO A 150 -10.93 1.75 -6.91
N ASP A 151 -11.94 2.63 -6.88
CA ASP A 151 -11.80 4.03 -7.24
C ASP A 151 -10.67 4.70 -6.44
N GLU A 152 -10.59 4.48 -5.13
CA GLU A 152 -9.51 4.98 -4.28
C GLU A 152 -8.12 4.67 -4.85
N ARG A 153 -7.88 3.45 -5.34
CA ARG A 153 -6.58 3.06 -5.92
C ARG A 153 -6.28 3.75 -7.25
N LYS A 154 -7.31 4.06 -8.04
CA LYS A 154 -7.16 4.85 -9.28
C LYS A 154 -6.80 6.30 -8.96
N GLY A 155 -7.44 6.88 -7.94
CA GLY A 155 -7.14 8.22 -7.44
C GLY A 155 -5.71 8.34 -6.91
N GLU A 156 -5.29 7.42 -6.03
CA GLU A 156 -3.92 7.42 -5.51
C GLU A 156 -2.87 7.21 -6.63
N ALA A 157 -3.18 6.40 -7.65
CA ALA A 157 -2.27 6.22 -8.80
C ALA A 157 -2.08 7.54 -9.59
N LEU A 158 -3.14 8.33 -9.76
CA LEU A 158 -3.05 9.68 -10.34
C LEU A 158 -2.21 10.61 -9.46
N GLU A 159 -2.42 10.59 -8.15
CA GLU A 159 -1.65 11.39 -7.19
C GLU A 159 -0.15 11.07 -7.29
N ARG A 160 0.21 9.79 -7.38
CA ARG A 160 1.60 9.36 -7.58
C ARG A 160 2.21 9.86 -8.88
N ILE A 161 1.45 9.88 -9.98
CA ILE A 161 1.94 10.40 -11.27
C ILE A 161 2.14 11.92 -11.21
N VAL A 162 1.25 12.65 -10.55
CA VAL A 162 1.43 14.09 -10.31
C VAL A 162 2.70 14.32 -9.50
N ALA A 163 2.84 13.62 -8.37
CA ALA A 163 4.01 13.73 -7.50
C ALA A 163 5.31 13.37 -8.22
N LEU A 164 5.31 12.36 -9.08
CA LEU A 164 6.47 12.00 -9.93
C LEU A 164 6.94 13.20 -10.75
N TYR A 165 6.04 13.82 -11.52
CA TYR A 165 6.44 14.90 -12.42
C TYR A 165 6.76 16.20 -11.70
N GLU A 166 6.13 16.46 -10.54
CA GLU A 166 6.50 17.58 -9.68
C GLU A 166 7.92 17.40 -9.13
N ALA A 167 8.23 16.24 -8.54
CA ALA A 167 9.57 15.94 -8.04
C ALA A 167 10.62 15.93 -9.15
N TRP A 168 10.30 15.38 -10.32
CA TRP A 168 11.22 15.37 -11.46
C TRP A 168 11.48 16.78 -11.99
N HIS A 169 10.46 17.65 -12.04
CA HIS A 169 10.66 19.06 -12.40
C HIS A 169 11.55 19.80 -11.38
N GLU A 170 11.36 19.55 -10.09
CA GLU A 170 12.20 20.14 -9.04
C GLU A 170 13.67 19.72 -9.17
N ALA A 171 13.92 18.46 -9.54
CA ALA A 171 15.26 17.92 -9.73
C ALA A 171 15.92 18.33 -11.06
N ASP A 172 15.14 18.41 -12.15
CA ASP A 172 15.60 18.78 -13.50
C ASP A 172 14.62 19.78 -14.16
N PRO A 173 14.72 21.08 -13.85
CA PRO A 173 13.86 22.11 -14.41
C PRO A 173 14.09 22.29 -15.92
N ASP A 174 13.13 22.92 -16.61
CA ASP A 174 13.17 23.24 -18.05
C ASP A 174 13.04 22.06 -19.03
N GLN A 175 12.74 20.85 -18.55
CA GLN A 175 12.48 19.67 -19.40
C GLN A 175 10.99 19.46 -19.75
N GLY A 176 10.10 20.36 -19.30
CA GLY A 176 8.65 20.26 -19.54
C GLY A 176 7.89 19.34 -18.58
N TYR A 177 8.53 18.87 -17.50
CA TYR A 177 7.87 18.08 -16.45
C TYR A 177 6.82 18.88 -15.68
N ASP A 178 6.95 20.20 -15.60
CA ASP A 178 5.93 21.11 -15.06
C ASP A 178 4.62 21.06 -15.86
N ALA A 179 4.73 21.04 -17.20
CA ALA A 179 3.58 20.91 -18.09
C ALA A 179 2.92 19.53 -17.93
N LYS A 180 3.72 18.45 -17.86
CA LYS A 180 3.22 17.10 -17.58
C LYS A 180 2.51 17.03 -16.23
N ALA A 181 3.11 17.59 -15.17
CA ALA A 181 2.47 17.65 -13.86
C ALA A 181 1.12 18.37 -13.92
N GLY A 182 1.03 19.50 -14.65
CA GLY A 182 -0.22 20.22 -14.87
C GLY A 182 -1.31 19.43 -15.62
N GLU A 183 -0.92 18.67 -16.63
CA GLU A 183 -1.81 17.75 -17.35
C GLU A 183 -2.39 16.69 -16.41
N TRP A 184 -1.53 16.00 -15.65
CA TRP A 184 -1.96 14.97 -14.72
C TRP A 184 -2.75 15.52 -13.53
N ARG A 185 -2.47 16.75 -13.09
CA ARG A 185 -3.28 17.43 -12.06
C ARG A 185 -4.71 17.67 -12.56
N THR A 186 -4.85 18.06 -13.83
CA THR A 186 -6.17 18.20 -14.48
C THR A 186 -6.90 16.85 -14.54
N ASN A 187 -6.19 15.76 -14.87
CA ASN A 187 -6.78 14.41 -14.88
C ASN A 187 -7.25 14.00 -13.48
N LEU A 188 -6.44 14.26 -12.45
CA LEU A 188 -6.81 14.01 -11.05
C LEU A 188 -8.04 14.81 -10.63
N GLU A 189 -8.11 16.10 -10.95
CA GLU A 189 -9.27 16.95 -10.66
C GLU A 189 -10.54 16.44 -11.34
N GLN A 190 -10.47 16.06 -12.62
CA GLN A 190 -11.60 15.48 -13.34
C GLN A 190 -12.05 14.16 -12.73
N TRP A 191 -11.10 13.29 -12.37
CA TRP A 191 -11.39 12.03 -11.70
C TRP A 191 -12.09 12.28 -10.36
N GLN A 192 -11.54 13.15 -9.50
CA GLN A 192 -12.14 13.50 -8.20
C GLN A 192 -13.54 14.11 -8.34
N ALA A 193 -13.78 14.90 -9.39
CA ALA A 193 -15.10 15.49 -9.66
C ALA A 193 -16.16 14.45 -10.06
N THR A 194 -15.74 13.32 -10.63
CA THR A 194 -16.64 12.23 -11.06
C THR A 194 -16.84 11.16 -10.00
N THR A 195 -15.87 10.93 -9.12
CA THR A 195 -15.91 9.85 -8.11
C THR A 195 -16.28 10.32 -6.70
N ARG A 196 -16.09 11.59 -6.34
CA ARG A 196 -16.58 12.09 -5.04
C ARG A 196 -18.10 12.21 -5.07
N PRO A 197 -18.84 11.61 -4.12
CA PRO A 197 -20.26 11.90 -3.99
C PRO A 197 -20.42 13.39 -3.70
N ALA A 198 -21.29 14.05 -4.46
CA ALA A 198 -21.77 15.40 -4.19
C ALA A 198 -22.35 15.44 -2.77
N THR A 199 -21.50 15.70 -1.77
CA THR A 199 -21.93 15.69 -0.38
C THR A 199 -22.35 17.10 0.00
N THR A 200 -23.66 17.24 0.12
CA THR A 200 -24.32 18.06 1.15
C THR A 200 -24.20 19.58 1.01
N GLU A 201 -24.65 20.13 -0.11
CA GLU A 201 -25.11 21.52 -0.16
C GLU A 201 -26.65 21.58 -0.13
N SER A 202 -27.26 21.03 0.93
CA SER A 202 -28.67 21.28 1.25
C SER A 202 -28.99 20.96 2.71
N ALA A 203 -28.57 21.85 3.60
CA ALA A 203 -29.12 21.96 4.95
C ALA A 203 -28.98 23.41 5.47
N ALA A 204 -29.39 24.38 4.65
CA ALA A 204 -29.53 25.77 5.09
C ALA A 204 -30.75 26.42 4.41
N SER A 205 -31.92 25.84 4.61
CA SER A 205 -33.22 26.54 4.60
C SER A 205 -34.33 25.51 4.82
N HIS A 206 -35.39 25.93 5.50
CA HIS A 206 -36.51 25.15 6.08
C HIS A 206 -36.36 25.00 7.60
N SER A 207 -36.62 26.06 8.35
CA SER A 207 -37.95 26.57 8.74
C SER A 207 -38.29 26.10 10.16
N GLY A 208 -38.04 26.98 11.13
CA GLY A 208 -38.65 26.94 12.45
C GLY A 208 -39.53 28.18 12.64
N SER A 209 -40.54 28.34 11.80
CA SER A 209 -41.69 29.22 12.08
C SER A 209 -42.88 28.36 12.49
N SER A 210 -43.29 28.50 13.75
CA SER A 210 -44.67 28.38 14.29
C SER A 210 -44.56 28.73 15.78
N ASP A 211 -45.02 29.92 16.21
CA ASP A 211 -46.38 30.18 16.74
C ASP A 211 -46.78 29.14 17.80
N GLY A 212 -47.17 29.47 19.04
CA GLY A 212 -47.89 30.62 19.58
C GLY A 212 -48.91 30.08 20.58
N GLY A 213 -49.26 30.83 21.63
CA GLY A 213 -50.39 30.54 22.53
C GLY A 213 -50.04 30.03 23.91
#